data_AF-A0A5K1FWQ8-F1
#
_entry.id   AF-A0A5K1FWQ8-F1
#
_cell.length_a   1.000
_cell.length_b   1.000
_cell.length_c   1.000
_cell.angle_alpha   90.00
_cell.angle_beta   90.00
_cell.angle_gamma   90.00
#
_symmetry.space_group_name_H-M   'P 1'
#
loop_
_entity.id
_entity.type
_entity.pdbx_description
1 polymer ?
#
loop_
_entity_poly.entity_id
_entity_poly.type
_entity_poly.pdbx_seq_one_letter_code
_entity_poly.pdbx_strand_id
1 'polypeptide(L)'
;DACKELKSSRLFLKLLEAVLKTGNRMNDGTSRGGAKAFKLDALLKLADVKGTDGKTTLLHFVVQEMIRSEGVRTSEALDESTDDESRNELYEEREERYRRTGLEIVSRLSTELANVRKTACIDLDALSSSVSKLLEGSMRLKELIDDEHLLIHGKGDEFVKTMRLFLYHAEDEIEKLQQDKERVLHMVRRITEYFHGDMSKDDGDLIRIFVIVSDFLGMLDH
;
A
#
# COMPACT_ATOMS: atom_id res chain seq x y z
N ASP A 1 5.00 -1.03 -6.79
CA ASP A 1 4.19 -2.22 -6.47
C ASP A 1 3.14 -2.01 -5.40
N ALA A 2 3.41 -1.27 -4.31
CA ALA A 2 2.43 -0.98 -3.26
C ALA A 2 1.07 -0.47 -3.78
N CYS A 3 1.04 0.43 -4.78
CA CYS A 3 -0.23 0.87 -5.38
C CYS A 3 -1.03 -0.28 -6.02
N LYS A 4 -0.33 -1.26 -6.62
CA LYS A 4 -0.97 -2.44 -7.22
C LYS A 4 -1.50 -3.34 -6.11
N GLU A 5 -0.69 -3.62 -5.08
CA GLU A 5 -1.10 -4.42 -3.91
C GLU A 5 -2.38 -3.88 -3.28
N LEU A 6 -2.46 -2.58 -2.99
CA LEU A 6 -3.67 -1.96 -2.45
C LEU A 6 -4.89 -2.12 -3.35
N LYS A 7 -4.71 -2.00 -4.67
CA LYS A 7 -5.81 -2.05 -5.64
C LYS A 7 -6.28 -3.47 -5.94
N SER A 8 -5.39 -4.46 -5.89
CA SER A 8 -5.66 -5.83 -6.34
C SER A 8 -5.74 -6.86 -5.21
N SER A 9 -5.32 -6.54 -3.98
CA SER A 9 -5.46 -7.48 -2.87
C SER A 9 -6.93 -7.71 -2.55
N ARG A 10 -7.40 -8.90 -2.89
CA ARG A 10 -8.77 -9.35 -2.60
C ARG A 10 -9.06 -9.35 -1.10
N LEU A 11 -8.08 -9.77 -0.30
CA LEU A 11 -8.22 -9.82 1.16
C LEU A 11 -8.38 -8.41 1.74
N PHE A 12 -7.58 -7.45 1.27
CA PHE A 12 -7.72 -6.06 1.69
C PHE A 12 -9.10 -5.48 1.34
N LEU A 13 -9.56 -5.67 0.10
CA LEU A 13 -10.89 -5.18 -0.32
C LEU A 13 -12.04 -5.82 0.49
N LYS A 14 -11.93 -7.12 0.81
CA LYS A 14 -12.89 -7.80 1.67
C LYS A 14 -12.86 -7.30 3.11
N LEU A 15 -11.69 -6.97 3.64
CA LEU A 15 -11.57 -6.34 4.95
C LEU A 15 -12.32 -5.00 4.96
N LEU A 16 -12.11 -4.15 3.95
CA LEU A 16 -12.82 -2.88 3.84
C LEU A 16 -14.34 -3.10 3.76
N GLU A 17 -14.79 -4.09 2.99
CA GLU A 17 -16.21 -4.45 2.91
C GLU A 17 -16.78 -4.92 4.26
N ALA A 18 -16.04 -5.77 4.99
CA ALA A 18 -16.43 -6.25 6.31
C ALA A 18 -16.54 -5.09 7.31
N VAL A 19 -15.59 -4.15 7.29
CA VAL A 19 -15.62 -2.93 8.11
C VAL A 19 -16.84 -2.08 7.76
N LEU A 20 -17.11 -1.85 6.48
CA LEU A 20 -18.26 -1.06 6.03
C LEU A 20 -19.58 -1.69 6.46
N LYS A 21 -19.75 -3.00 6.23
CA LYS A 21 -20.96 -3.74 6.62
C LYS A 21 -21.19 -3.69 8.12
N THR A 22 -20.13 -3.91 8.90
CA THR A 22 -20.19 -3.88 10.36
C THR A 22 -20.52 -2.48 10.85
N GLY A 23 -19.84 -1.45 10.32
CA GLY A 23 -20.10 -0.05 10.65
C GLY A 23 -21.55 0.35 10.33
N ASN A 24 -22.08 -0.04 9.18
CA ASN A 24 -23.48 0.21 8.81
C ASN A 24 -24.46 -0.49 9.74
N ARG A 25 -24.19 -1.73 10.12
CA ARG A 25 -25.03 -2.50 11.04
C ARG A 25 -25.06 -1.87 12.44
N MET A 26 -23.91 -1.40 12.93
CA MET A 26 -23.81 -0.76 14.25
C MET A 26 -24.43 0.63 14.30
N ASN A 27 -24.43 1.35 13.18
CA ASN A 27 -24.99 2.70 13.08
C ASN A 27 -26.41 2.72 12.48
N ASP A 28 -27.09 1.57 12.45
CA ASP A 28 -28.46 1.46 11.95
C ASP A 28 -29.41 2.40 12.73
N GLY A 29 -30.28 3.09 12.00
CA GLY A 29 -31.16 4.12 12.58
C GLY A 29 -30.48 5.45 12.98
N THR A 30 -29.18 5.63 12.70
CA THR A 30 -28.47 6.91 12.90
C THR A 30 -28.09 7.57 11.57
N SER A 31 -27.67 8.84 11.60
CA SER A 31 -27.16 9.54 10.41
C SER A 31 -25.85 8.95 9.86
N ARG A 32 -25.22 8.01 10.58
CA ARG A 32 -23.99 7.32 10.18
C ARG A 32 -24.25 5.92 9.59
N GLY A 33 -25.50 5.46 9.60
CA GLY A 33 -25.92 4.20 8.97
C GLY A 33 -26.09 4.33 7.45
N GLY A 34 -26.06 3.21 6.72
CA GLY A 34 -26.29 3.19 5.27
C GLY A 34 -25.20 3.87 4.44
N ALA A 35 -23.99 4.00 4.96
CA ALA A 35 -22.85 4.54 4.23
C ALA A 35 -22.48 3.64 3.04
N LYS A 36 -22.06 4.27 1.94
CA LYS A 36 -21.56 3.58 0.74
C LYS A 36 -20.05 3.37 0.75
N ALA A 37 -19.35 4.19 1.54
CA ALA A 37 -17.90 4.17 1.71
C ALA A 37 -17.54 4.83 3.05
N PHE A 38 -16.29 4.65 3.47
CA PHE A 38 -15.72 5.31 4.65
C PHE A 38 -14.29 5.76 4.33
N LYS A 39 -13.80 6.76 5.07
CA LYS A 39 -12.40 7.20 4.96
C LYS A 39 -11.48 6.17 5.62
N LEU A 40 -10.34 5.86 4.99
CA LEU A 40 -9.41 4.85 5.51
C LEU A 40 -8.90 5.14 6.93
N ASP A 41 -8.86 6.39 7.38
CA ASP A 41 -8.52 6.76 8.76
C ASP A 41 -9.43 6.09 9.82
N ALA A 42 -10.62 5.61 9.43
CA ALA A 42 -11.49 4.87 10.33
C ALA A 42 -10.91 3.50 10.72
N LEU A 43 -10.03 2.91 9.91
CA LEU A 43 -9.36 1.64 10.21
C LEU A 43 -8.56 1.71 11.51
N LEU A 44 -7.86 2.83 11.73
CA LEU A 44 -7.02 3.05 12.91
C LEU A 44 -7.85 3.19 14.20
N LYS A 45 -9.15 3.47 14.08
CA LYS A 45 -10.07 3.64 15.22
C LYS A 45 -10.73 2.34 15.65
N LEU A 46 -10.59 1.26 14.88
CA LEU A 46 -11.29 0.00 15.15
C LEU A 46 -10.82 -0.67 16.45
N ALA A 47 -9.57 -0.47 16.87
CA ALA A 47 -9.09 -0.98 18.15
C ALA A 47 -9.60 -0.17 19.35
N ASP A 48 -9.98 1.09 19.15
CA ASP A 48 -10.46 1.96 20.23
C ASP A 48 -11.94 1.73 20.56
N VAL A 49 -12.71 1.25 19.59
CA VAL A 49 -14.14 0.96 19.77
C VAL A 49 -14.30 -0.38 20.46
N LYS A 50 -14.70 -0.35 21.74
CA LYS A 50 -14.90 -1.54 22.57
C LYS A 50 -16.37 -1.94 22.69
N GLY A 51 -16.61 -3.23 22.81
CA GLY A 51 -17.91 -3.80 23.17
C GLY A 51 -18.30 -3.51 24.62
N THR A 52 -19.48 -3.98 25.00
CA THR A 52 -20.03 -3.82 26.36
C THR A 52 -19.19 -4.56 27.43
N ASP A 53 -18.40 -5.54 27.02
CA ASP A 53 -17.46 -6.26 27.88
C ASP A 53 -16.20 -5.45 28.23
N GLY A 54 -15.97 -4.30 27.56
CA GLY A 54 -14.79 -3.46 27.72
C GLY A 54 -13.47 -4.13 27.31
N LYS A 55 -13.53 -5.32 26.71
CA LYS A 55 -12.36 -6.16 26.36
C LYS A 55 -12.26 -6.37 24.86
N THR A 56 -13.35 -6.77 24.23
CA THR A 56 -13.37 -7.08 22.80
C THR A 56 -13.54 -5.79 22.00
N THR A 57 -12.62 -5.54 21.08
CA THR A 57 -12.68 -4.36 20.20
C THR A 57 -13.41 -4.67 18.90
N LEU A 58 -13.83 -3.65 18.17
CA LEU A 58 -14.40 -3.79 16.84
C LEU A 58 -13.41 -4.43 15.85
N LEU A 59 -12.11 -4.15 16.02
CA LEU A 59 -11.05 -4.82 15.25
C LEU A 59 -11.07 -6.33 15.46
N HIS A 60 -11.14 -6.80 16.71
CA HIS A 60 -11.22 -8.24 17.00
C HIS A 60 -12.42 -8.89 16.31
N PHE A 61 -13.58 -8.23 16.37
CA PHE A 61 -14.79 -8.73 15.72
C PHE A 61 -14.64 -8.82 14.19
N VAL A 62 -14.13 -7.76 13.54
CA VAL A 62 -13.91 -7.73 12.09
C VAL A 62 -12.94 -8.84 11.66
N VAL A 63 -11.86 -9.06 12.41
CA VAL A 63 -10.89 -10.12 12.12
C VAL A 63 -11.53 -11.50 12.25
N GLN A 64 -12.27 -11.76 13.32
CA GLN A 64 -12.96 -13.04 13.51
C GLN A 64 -13.98 -13.32 12.40
N GLU A 65 -14.75 -12.31 11.99
CA GLU A 65 -15.70 -12.45 10.90
C GLU A 65 -15.01 -12.67 9.55
N MET A 66 -13.86 -12.05 9.32
CA MET A 66 -13.06 -12.28 8.12
C MET A 66 -12.48 -13.70 8.09
N ILE A 67 -11.96 -14.19 9.22
CA ILE A 67 -11.50 -15.58 9.38
C ILE A 67 -12.64 -16.55 9.07
N ARG A 68 -13.79 -16.37 9.71
CA ARG A 68 -14.96 -17.24 9.52
C ARG A 68 -15.43 -17.26 8.06
N SER A 69 -15.59 -16.09 7.44
CA SER A 69 -16.09 -15.99 6.06
C SER A 69 -15.12 -16.52 5.01
N GLU A 70 -13.80 -16.36 5.19
CA GLU A 70 -12.79 -16.95 4.31
C GLU A 70 -12.65 -18.46 4.50
N GLY A 71 -12.80 -18.94 5.74
CA GLY A 71 -12.80 -20.35 6.09
C GLY A 71 -13.93 -21.11 5.41
N VAL A 72 -15.17 -20.65 5.61
CA VAL A 72 -16.38 -21.24 5.00
C VAL A 72 -16.24 -21.30 3.48
N ARG A 73 -15.93 -20.17 2.84
CA ARG A 73 -15.84 -20.09 1.38
C ARG A 73 -14.80 -21.05 0.79
N THR A 74 -13.65 -21.18 1.43
CA THR A 74 -12.57 -22.04 0.94
C THR A 74 -12.92 -23.50 1.12
N SER A 75 -13.51 -23.86 2.25
CA SER A 75 -13.92 -25.24 2.50
C SER A 75 -15.11 -25.67 1.65
N GLU A 76 -16.10 -24.80 1.41
CA GLU A 76 -17.21 -25.06 0.48
C GLU A 76 -16.73 -25.27 -0.97
N ALA A 77 -15.72 -24.51 -1.41
CA ALA A 77 -15.12 -24.69 -2.73
C ALA A 77 -14.35 -26.02 -2.89
N LEU A 78 -13.97 -26.67 -1.80
CA LEU A 78 -13.29 -27.98 -1.80
C LEU A 78 -14.29 -29.14 -1.69
N ASP A 79 -15.44 -28.91 -1.04
CA ASP A 79 -16.51 -29.90 -0.81
C ASP A 79 -17.38 -30.19 -2.05
N GLU A 80 -17.26 -29.41 -3.13
CA GLU A 80 -17.93 -29.71 -4.41
C GLU A 80 -17.40 -30.99 -5.12
N SER A 81 -16.45 -31.71 -4.51
CA SER A 81 -15.74 -32.85 -5.13
C SER A 81 -15.80 -34.18 -4.37
N THR A 82 -16.54 -34.34 -3.27
CA THR A 82 -16.51 -35.61 -2.50
C THR A 82 -17.90 -36.08 -2.03
N ASP A 83 -18.24 -37.31 -2.42
CA ASP A 83 -19.43 -38.06 -2.02
C ASP A 83 -19.50 -38.30 -0.49
N ASP A 84 -20.72 -38.16 0.05
CA ASP A 84 -21.40 -38.85 1.16
C ASP A 84 -20.73 -39.08 2.55
N GLU A 85 -19.42 -38.86 2.76
CA GLU A 85 -18.75 -39.10 4.06
C GLU A 85 -18.79 -37.89 5.04
N SER A 86 -19.11 -36.67 4.57
CA SER A 86 -19.06 -35.44 5.38
C SER A 86 -20.27 -35.22 6.30
N ARG A 87 -21.29 -36.10 6.27
CA ARG A 87 -22.52 -35.95 7.07
C ARG A 87 -22.36 -36.28 8.56
N ASN A 88 -21.28 -36.94 8.98
CA ASN A 88 -21.06 -37.37 10.37
C ASN A 88 -20.02 -36.53 11.12
N GLU A 89 -19.49 -35.47 10.51
CA GLU A 89 -18.55 -34.59 11.19
C GLU A 89 -19.25 -33.74 12.26
N LEU A 90 -18.67 -33.69 13.46
CA LEU A 90 -19.18 -32.85 14.54
C LEU A 90 -19.10 -31.37 14.13
N TYR A 91 -20.14 -30.60 14.48
CA TYR A 91 -20.18 -29.16 14.21
C TYR A 91 -18.93 -28.43 14.73
N GLU A 92 -18.43 -28.84 15.89
CA GLU A 92 -17.24 -28.25 16.51
C GLU A 92 -15.97 -28.50 15.67
N GLU A 93 -15.80 -29.71 15.14
CA GLU A 93 -14.66 -30.07 14.28
C GLU A 93 -14.70 -29.29 12.97
N ARG A 94 -15.89 -29.17 12.37
CA ARG A 94 -16.12 -28.39 11.15
C ARG A 94 -15.80 -26.90 11.35
N GLU A 95 -16.30 -26.30 12.42
CA GLU A 95 -16.02 -24.90 12.78
C GLU A 95 -14.53 -24.68 13.06
N GLU A 96 -13.87 -25.63 13.73
CA GLU A 96 -12.42 -25.61 13.96
C GLU A 96 -11.63 -25.60 12.64
N ARG A 97 -12.04 -26.41 11.66
CA ARG A 97 -11.43 -26.41 10.33
C ARG A 97 -11.62 -25.07 9.62
N TYR A 98 -12.84 -24.54 9.57
CA TYR A 98 -13.11 -23.23 8.96
C TYR A 98 -12.25 -22.14 9.59
N ARG A 99 -12.16 -22.12 10.92
CA ARG A 99 -11.35 -21.14 11.63
C ARG A 99 -9.87 -21.28 11.31
N ARG A 100 -9.33 -22.50 11.23
CA ARG A 100 -7.92 -22.73 10.88
C ARG A 100 -7.61 -22.27 9.46
N THR A 101 -8.41 -22.69 8.48
CA THR A 101 -8.25 -22.28 7.07
C THR A 101 -8.42 -20.77 6.90
N GLY A 102 -9.42 -20.19 7.55
CA GLY A 102 -9.64 -18.76 7.55
C GLY A 102 -8.47 -17.97 8.13
N LEU A 103 -7.93 -18.42 9.26
CA LEU A 103 -6.78 -17.79 9.91
C LEU A 103 -5.53 -17.84 9.02
N GLU A 104 -5.26 -18.98 8.38
CA GLU A 104 -4.16 -19.10 7.43
C GLU A 104 -4.28 -18.08 6.29
N ILE A 105 -5.47 -17.95 5.71
CA ILE A 105 -5.72 -16.99 4.62
C ILE A 105 -5.56 -15.54 5.12
N VAL A 106 -6.16 -15.20 6.25
CA VAL A 106 -6.12 -13.84 6.81
C VAL A 106 -4.69 -13.45 7.21
N SER A 107 -3.88 -14.37 7.73
CA SER A 107 -2.47 -14.13 8.08
C SER A 107 -1.62 -13.71 6.88
N ARG A 108 -2.02 -14.07 5.66
CA ARG A 108 -1.34 -13.69 4.42
C ARG A 108 -1.60 -12.25 4.02
N LEU A 109 -2.60 -11.57 4.59
CA LEU A 109 -2.86 -10.16 4.28
C LEU A 109 -1.62 -9.29 4.59
N SER A 110 -0.96 -9.54 5.73
CA SER A 110 0.27 -8.83 6.11
C SER A 110 1.41 -9.11 5.13
N THR A 111 1.47 -10.26 4.46
CA THR A 111 2.52 -10.54 3.46
C THR A 111 2.16 -10.03 2.06
N GLU A 112 0.88 -10.08 1.68
CA GLU A 112 0.38 -9.52 0.40
C GLU A 112 0.59 -8.01 0.27
N LEU A 113 0.55 -7.29 1.40
CA LEU A 113 0.74 -5.84 1.46
C LEU A 113 2.13 -5.44 1.96
N ALA A 114 3.14 -6.30 1.77
CA ALA A 114 4.49 -6.05 2.28
C ALA A 114 5.13 -4.79 1.67
N ASN A 115 4.85 -4.45 0.39
CA ASN A 115 5.42 -3.24 -0.20
C ASN A 115 4.69 -1.98 0.28
N VAL A 116 3.43 -2.08 0.72
CA VAL A 116 2.72 -0.96 1.40
C VAL A 116 3.48 -0.51 2.64
N ARG A 117 3.91 -1.44 3.50
CA ARG A 117 4.73 -1.11 4.69
C ARG A 117 6.05 -0.45 4.32
N LYS A 118 6.73 -0.95 3.26
CA LYS A 118 7.97 -0.32 2.78
C LYS A 118 7.74 1.10 2.27
N THR A 119 6.66 1.30 1.51
CA THR A 119 6.30 2.61 0.95
C THR A 119 5.91 3.61 2.03
N ALA A 120 5.31 3.18 3.13
CA ALA A 120 4.99 4.06 4.27
C ALA A 120 6.23 4.74 4.90
N CYS A 121 7.42 4.14 4.75
CA CYS A 121 8.68 4.68 5.26
C CYS A 121 9.44 5.54 4.24
N ILE A 122 8.90 5.74 3.02
CA ILE A 122 9.58 6.51 1.99
C ILE A 122 9.36 8.01 2.22
N ASP A 123 10.46 8.76 2.30
CA ASP A 123 10.45 10.22 2.27
C ASP A 123 10.46 10.72 0.82
N LEU A 124 9.29 11.14 0.36
CA LEU A 124 9.09 11.63 -1.00
C LEU A 124 9.80 12.97 -1.25
N ASP A 125 9.92 13.81 -0.23
CA ASP A 125 10.59 15.10 -0.30
C ASP A 125 12.10 14.91 -0.42
N ALA A 126 12.67 13.98 0.35
CA ALA A 126 14.07 13.59 0.23
C ALA A 126 14.39 13.00 -1.16
N LEU A 127 13.51 12.16 -1.71
CA LEU A 127 13.64 11.65 -3.08
C LEU A 127 13.60 12.79 -4.10
N SER A 128 12.62 13.69 -3.97
CA SER A 128 12.47 14.85 -4.85
C SER A 128 13.71 15.76 -4.81
N SER A 129 14.19 16.08 -3.61
CA SER A 129 15.41 16.87 -3.37
C SER A 129 16.64 16.22 -3.98
N SER A 130 16.78 14.91 -3.85
CA SER A 130 17.92 14.16 -4.41
C SER A 130 17.95 14.22 -5.94
N VAL A 131 16.80 14.06 -6.59
CA VAL A 131 16.68 14.21 -8.05
C VAL A 131 17.01 15.63 -8.50
N SER A 132 16.50 16.65 -7.78
CA SER A 132 16.83 18.06 -8.07
C SER A 132 18.32 18.37 -7.93
N LYS A 133 18.99 17.83 -6.90
CA LYS A 133 20.44 18.01 -6.71
C LYS A 133 21.26 17.33 -7.80
N LEU A 134 20.84 16.16 -8.28
CA LEU A 134 21.50 15.48 -9.41
C LEU A 134 21.40 16.30 -10.70
N LEU A 135 20.22 16.85 -10.99
CA LEU A 135 20.01 17.75 -12.13
C LEU A 135 20.90 18.99 -12.04
N GLU A 136 20.93 19.65 -10.88
CA GLU A 136 21.77 20.83 -10.64
C GLU A 136 23.27 20.50 -10.79
N GLY A 137 23.72 19.37 -10.24
CA GLY A 137 25.10 18.91 -10.39
C GLY A 137 25.46 18.63 -11.86
N SER A 138 24.55 18.03 -12.62
CA SER A 138 24.74 17.77 -14.05
C SER A 138 24.89 19.06 -14.85
N MET A 139 24.01 20.05 -14.61
CA MET A 139 24.09 21.36 -15.27
C MET A 139 25.42 22.06 -14.98
N ARG A 140 25.86 22.08 -13.72
CA ARG A 140 27.16 22.68 -13.34
C ARG A 140 28.34 21.96 -13.99
N LEU A 141 28.31 20.64 -14.08
CA LEU A 141 29.36 19.87 -14.77
C LEU A 141 29.39 20.18 -16.26
N LYS A 142 28.24 20.35 -16.90
CA LYS A 142 28.12 20.77 -18.30
C LYS A 142 28.79 22.13 -18.53
N GLU A 143 28.44 23.12 -17.71
CA GLU A 143 29.02 24.46 -17.76
C GLU A 143 30.55 24.43 -17.61
N LEU A 144 31.07 23.61 -16.68
CA LEU A 144 32.51 23.46 -16.48
C LEU A 144 33.20 22.80 -17.68
N ILE A 145 32.60 21.80 -18.32
CA ILE A 145 33.19 21.08 -19.45
C ILE A 145 33.18 21.91 -20.75
N ASP A 146 32.19 22.80 -20.89
CA ASP A 146 32.07 23.72 -22.01
C ASP A 146 32.86 25.03 -21.81
N ASP A 147 33.56 25.19 -20.68
CA ASP A 147 34.49 26.30 -20.46
C ASP A 147 35.67 26.24 -21.45
N GLU A 148 35.79 27.30 -22.25
CA GLU A 148 36.75 27.46 -23.33
C GLU A 148 38.21 27.37 -22.85
N HIS A 149 38.49 27.69 -21.58
CA HIS A 149 39.85 27.65 -21.01
C HIS A 149 40.40 26.22 -20.82
N LEU A 150 39.54 25.20 -20.71
CA LEU A 150 39.98 23.80 -20.58
C LEU A 150 40.44 23.19 -21.92
N LEU A 151 40.06 23.81 -23.04
CA LEU A 151 40.39 23.36 -24.39
C LEU A 151 41.78 23.83 -24.87
N ILE A 152 42.38 24.81 -24.18
CA ILE A 152 43.63 25.48 -24.60
C ILE A 152 44.89 24.66 -24.20
N HIS A 153 44.78 23.78 -23.20
CA HIS A 153 45.91 22.96 -22.75
C HIS A 153 45.79 21.51 -23.25
N GLY A 154 46.68 21.08 -24.15
CA GLY A 154 46.68 19.75 -24.78
C GLY A 154 46.77 18.51 -23.86
N LYS A 155 46.78 18.68 -22.52
CA LYS A 155 46.61 17.59 -21.52
C LYS A 155 45.18 17.49 -20.96
N GLY A 156 44.35 18.52 -21.12
CA GLY A 156 42.95 18.53 -20.70
C GLY A 156 42.02 17.78 -21.65
N ASP A 157 42.50 17.45 -22.86
CA ASP A 157 41.69 16.86 -23.93
C ASP A 157 41.13 15.47 -23.58
N GLU A 158 41.93 14.59 -22.96
CA GLU A 158 41.46 13.25 -22.57
C GLU A 158 40.45 13.31 -21.41
N PHE A 159 40.70 14.17 -20.42
CA PHE A 159 39.76 14.41 -19.32
C PHE A 159 38.43 14.97 -19.83
N VAL A 160 38.47 16.00 -20.70
CA VAL A 160 37.27 16.59 -21.30
C VAL A 160 36.51 15.57 -22.13
N LYS A 161 37.19 14.74 -22.93
CA LYS A 161 36.56 13.65 -23.69
C LYS A 161 35.85 12.64 -22.78
N THR A 162 36.52 12.16 -21.74
CA THR A 162 35.92 11.23 -20.76
C THR A 162 34.74 11.87 -20.04
N MET A 163 34.87 13.13 -19.62
CA MET A 163 33.81 13.85 -18.92
C MET A 163 32.61 14.16 -19.80
N ARG A 164 32.79 14.45 -21.10
CA ARG A 164 31.68 14.58 -22.06
C ARG A 164 30.92 13.27 -22.21
N LEU A 165 31.62 12.13 -22.28
CA LEU A 165 30.98 10.82 -22.35
C LEU A 165 30.22 10.49 -21.06
N PHE A 166 30.82 10.75 -19.90
CA PHE A 166 30.16 10.60 -18.60
C PHE A 166 28.88 11.45 -18.53
N LEU A 167 28.97 12.73 -18.92
CA LEU A 167 27.84 13.65 -18.87
C LEU A 167 26.70 13.19 -19.79
N TYR A 168 27.02 12.74 -21.00
CA TYR A 168 26.03 12.19 -21.92
C TYR A 168 25.24 11.02 -21.31
N HIS A 169 25.94 10.08 -20.65
CA HIS A 169 25.28 8.97 -19.97
C HIS A 169 24.51 9.40 -18.71
N ALA A 170 25.06 10.35 -17.94
CA ALA A 170 24.41 10.86 -16.74
C ALA A 170 23.13 11.63 -17.07
N GLU A 171 23.12 12.45 -18.12
CA GLU A 171 21.94 13.18 -18.59
C GLU A 171 20.82 12.21 -19.00
N ASP A 172 21.13 11.17 -19.79
CA ASP A 172 20.16 10.14 -20.20
C ASP A 172 19.57 9.37 -19.00
N GLU A 173 20.41 8.99 -18.03
CA GLU A 173 19.93 8.30 -16.82
C GLU A 173 19.12 9.22 -15.89
N ILE A 174 19.49 10.50 -15.77
CA ILE A 174 18.72 11.48 -15.00
C ILE A 174 17.36 11.75 -15.63
N GLU A 175 17.28 11.85 -16.97
CA GLU A 175 16.02 12.02 -17.68
C GLU A 175 15.08 10.83 -17.45
N LYS A 176 15.58 9.60 -17.59
CA LYS A 176 14.82 8.38 -17.25
C LYS A 176 14.32 8.41 -15.81
N LEU A 177 15.17 8.81 -14.86
CA LEU A 177 14.82 8.90 -13.45
C LEU A 177 13.69 9.93 -13.20
N GLN A 178 13.71 11.07 -13.89
CA GLN A 178 12.64 12.06 -13.81
C GLN A 178 11.32 11.52 -14.34
N GLN A 179 11.34 10.87 -15.51
CA GLN A 179 10.14 10.27 -16.10
C GLN A 179 9.56 9.18 -15.18
N ASP A 180 10.41 8.36 -14.59
CA ASP A 180 9.99 7.34 -13.62
C ASP A 180 9.40 7.94 -12.34
N LYS A 181 9.99 9.02 -11.82
CA LYS A 181 9.44 9.76 -10.68
C LYS A 181 8.02 10.27 -11.00
N GLU A 182 7.82 10.93 -12.14
CA GLU A 182 6.49 11.44 -12.52
C GLU A 182 5.47 10.31 -12.66
N ARG A 183 5.87 9.20 -13.29
CA ARG A 183 5.02 8.01 -13.44
C ARG A 183 4.60 7.44 -12.08
N VAL A 184 5.54 7.31 -11.15
CA VAL A 184 5.27 6.80 -9.79
C VAL A 184 4.34 7.76 -9.04
N LEU A 185 4.61 9.06 -9.06
CA LEU A 185 3.76 10.08 -8.43
C LEU A 185 2.34 10.05 -8.98
N HIS A 186 2.18 9.92 -10.29
CA HIS A 186 0.87 9.79 -10.92
C HIS A 186 0.13 8.53 -10.44
N MET A 187 0.82 7.39 -10.31
CA MET A 187 0.23 6.16 -9.76
C MET A 187 -0.19 6.32 -8.29
N VAL A 188 0.63 6.99 -7.48
CA VAL A 188 0.34 7.27 -6.07
C VAL A 188 -0.87 8.19 -5.94
N ARG A 189 -0.97 9.23 -6.77
CA ARG A 189 -2.13 10.12 -6.80
C ARG A 189 -3.41 9.36 -7.13
N ARG A 190 -3.39 8.55 -8.19
CA ARG A 190 -4.55 7.74 -8.60
C ARG A 190 -5.02 6.76 -7.53
N ILE A 191 -4.12 6.12 -6.80
CA ILE A 191 -4.51 5.18 -5.73
C ILE A 191 -5.06 5.93 -4.51
N THR A 192 -4.49 7.11 -4.22
CA THR A 192 -4.98 7.99 -3.16
C THR A 192 -6.40 8.46 -3.48
N GLU A 193 -6.64 8.97 -4.68
CA GLU A 193 -7.98 9.37 -5.16
C GLU A 193 -8.98 8.22 -5.10
N TYR A 194 -8.56 7.00 -5.47
CA TYR A 194 -9.42 5.82 -5.47
C TYR A 194 -9.99 5.48 -4.08
N PHE A 195 -9.19 5.57 -3.02
CA PHE A 195 -9.62 5.21 -1.66
C PHE A 195 -10.10 6.38 -0.82
N HIS A 196 -9.67 7.60 -1.15
CA HIS A 196 -9.78 8.76 -0.26
C HIS A 196 -10.65 9.87 -0.87
N GLY A 197 -10.97 9.77 -2.16
CA GLY A 197 -11.78 10.74 -2.90
C GLY A 197 -10.99 11.93 -3.42
N ASP A 198 -11.69 13.02 -3.75
CA ASP A 198 -11.08 14.22 -4.32
C ASP A 198 -10.08 14.86 -3.34
N MET A 199 -8.82 14.89 -3.73
CA MET A 199 -7.74 15.48 -2.96
C MET A 199 -7.57 16.94 -3.39
N SER A 200 -7.57 17.87 -2.44
CA SER A 200 -7.07 19.22 -2.71
C SER A 200 -5.64 19.14 -3.25
N LYS A 201 -5.24 20.11 -4.07
CA LYS A 201 -3.98 20.14 -4.84
C LYS A 201 -2.67 20.03 -4.04
N ASP A 202 -2.72 19.86 -2.72
CA ASP A 202 -1.53 19.69 -1.89
C ASP A 202 -1.06 18.23 -1.94
N ASP A 203 0.11 18.03 -2.55
CA ASP A 203 0.82 16.76 -2.66
C ASP A 203 1.30 16.20 -1.31
N GLY A 204 1.11 16.94 -0.21
CA GLY A 204 1.60 16.60 1.13
C GLY A 204 1.03 15.31 1.72
N ASP A 205 -0.12 14.83 1.26
CA ASP A 205 -0.78 13.62 1.79
C ASP A 205 -0.67 12.38 0.88
N LEU A 206 0.14 12.43 -0.20
CA LEU A 206 0.23 11.33 -1.17
C LEU A 206 0.69 9.98 -0.55
N ILE A 207 1.54 10.03 0.47
CA ILE A 207 2.03 8.81 1.15
C ILE A 207 1.12 8.37 2.30
N ARG A 208 0.21 9.25 2.76
CA ARG A 208 -0.63 9.02 3.94
C ARG A 208 -1.46 7.74 3.88
N ILE A 209 -1.94 7.37 2.68
CA ILE A 209 -2.67 6.12 2.50
C ILE A 209 -1.82 4.89 2.85
N PHE A 210 -0.55 4.88 2.48
CA PHE A 210 0.36 3.77 2.79
C PHE A 210 0.65 3.73 4.29
N VAL A 211 0.79 4.88 4.95
CA VAL A 211 0.96 4.98 6.40
C VAL A 211 -0.24 4.41 7.14
N ILE A 212 -1.46 4.85 6.80
CA ILE A 212 -2.70 4.35 7.43
C ILE A 212 -2.82 2.84 7.30
N VAL A 213 -2.59 2.30 6.10
CA VAL A 213 -2.70 0.85 5.88
C VAL A 213 -1.56 0.10 6.57
N SER A 214 -0.34 0.65 6.58
CA SER A 214 0.81 0.07 7.30
C SER A 214 0.55 -0.02 8.80
N ASP A 215 0.08 1.06 9.41
CA ASP A 215 -0.23 1.10 10.85
C ASP A 215 -1.35 0.13 11.19
N PHE A 216 -2.41 0.09 10.37
CA PHE A 216 -3.50 -0.86 10.52
C PHE A 216 -3.02 -2.31 10.44
N LEU A 217 -2.13 -2.64 9.50
CA LEU A 217 -1.52 -3.98 9.42
C LEU A 217 -0.71 -4.30 10.68
N GLY A 218 0.02 -3.33 11.23
CA GLY A 218 0.71 -3.50 12.51
C GLY A 218 -0.26 -3.81 13.67
N MET A 219 -1.46 -3.23 13.65
CA MET A 219 -2.51 -3.54 14.64
C MET A 219 -3.12 -4.95 14.46
N LEU A 220 -3.04 -5.55 13.27
CA LEU A 220 -3.52 -6.91 13.01
C LEU A 220 -2.52 -7.99 13.43
N ASP A 221 -1.23 -7.65 13.45
CA ASP A 221 -0.16 -8.57 13.83
C ASP A 221 -0.02 -8.74 15.37
N HIS A 222 -0.81 -7.99 16.16
CA HIS A 222 -0.83 -7.99 17.63
C HIS A 222 -2.12 -8.57 18.21
#